data_AF-A0A6V7W5G5-F1
#
_entry.id   AF-A0A6V7W5G5-F1
#
_cell.length_a   1.000
_cell.length_b   1.000
_cell.length_c   1.000
_cell.angle_alpha   90.00
_cell.angle_beta   90.00
_cell.angle_gamma   90.00
#
_symmetry.space_group_name_H-M   'P 1'
#
loop_
_entity.id
_entity.type
_entity.pdbx_description
1 polymer ?
#
loop_
_entity_poly.entity_id
_entity_poly.type
_entity_poly.pdbx_seq_one_letter_code
_entity_poly.pdbx_strand_id
1 'polypeptide(L)'
;MYLCLTFILNYLTKILIYLNILFFVKTNSDIENVKMSENKKLSTTAWSPSLSLGWSSWSEWSECPPQIKKNCNNNQPFNIQYQLRRCLDNHCSGGSPSRYRLCSFNENCFSSSNSLPKTCKISSTNLTQPLIQQSFFQNNFLPNGFPCQLPSFTKSVCFQGYCQPFGCDKIIGSLTKEDQCGVCGGNGSSCFNNLFKWKERKEEEGEDILVNVKENVEIKV
;
A
#
# COMPACT_ATOMS: atom_id res chain seq x y z
N MET A 1 64.30 -10.22 24.72
CA MET A 1 63.94 -8.82 24.39
C MET A 1 62.89 -8.73 23.27
N TYR A 2 63.03 -9.45 22.16
CA TYR A 2 62.08 -9.43 21.03
C TYR A 2 60.63 -9.83 21.37
N LEU A 3 60.44 -10.86 22.21
CA LEU A 3 59.10 -11.31 22.62
C LEU A 3 58.33 -10.26 23.43
N CYS A 4 59.03 -9.40 24.18
CA CYS A 4 58.37 -8.35 24.96
C CYS A 4 57.88 -7.22 24.05
N LEU A 5 58.67 -6.86 23.02
CA LEU A 5 58.27 -5.86 22.03
C LEU A 5 57.05 -6.30 21.21
N THR A 6 56.95 -7.57 20.82
CA THR A 6 55.80 -8.05 20.03
C THR A 6 54.49 -8.06 20.82
N PHE A 7 54.54 -8.37 22.12
CA PHE A 7 53.39 -8.26 23.01
C PHE A 7 52.93 -6.81 23.20
N ILE A 8 53.88 -5.88 23.38
CA ILE A 8 53.57 -4.45 23.52
C ILE A 8 52.96 -3.90 22.22
N LEU A 9 53.53 -4.25 21.06
CA LEU A 9 52.99 -3.84 19.76
C LEU A 9 51.57 -4.38 19.51
N ASN A 10 51.28 -5.64 19.86
CA ASN A 10 49.94 -6.23 19.72
C ASN A 10 48.92 -5.58 20.68
N TYR A 11 49.37 -5.23 21.89
CA TYR A 11 48.51 -4.54 22.85
C TYR A 11 48.17 -3.12 22.39
N LEU A 12 49.14 -2.38 21.85
CA LEU A 12 48.94 -1.04 21.31
C LEU A 12 48.03 -1.04 20.07
N THR A 13 48.15 -2.03 19.18
CA THR A 13 47.24 -2.13 18.01
C THR A 13 45.80 -2.39 18.43
N LYS A 14 45.56 -3.23 19.45
CA LYS A 14 44.21 -3.46 19.99
C LYS A 14 43.60 -2.21 20.61
N ILE A 15 44.39 -1.42 21.34
CA ILE A 15 43.93 -0.13 21.90
C ILE A 15 43.56 0.85 20.79
N LEU A 16 44.40 0.97 19.75
CA LEU A 16 44.11 1.86 18.62
C LEU A 16 42.83 1.46 17.88
N ILE A 17 42.57 0.16 17.70
CA ILE A 17 41.33 -0.34 17.09
C ILE A 17 40.12 0.01 17.97
N TYR A 18 40.23 -0.19 19.29
CA TYR A 18 39.14 0.13 20.22
C TYR A 18 38.81 1.63 20.26
N LEU A 19 39.83 2.49 20.24
CA LEU A 19 39.64 3.95 20.17
C LEU A 19 39.01 4.40 18.85
N ASN A 20 39.36 3.78 17.72
CA ASN A 20 38.72 4.06 16.42
C ASN A 20 37.25 3.64 16.41
N ILE A 21 36.91 2.48 16.98
CA ILE A 21 35.51 2.01 17.09
C ILE A 21 34.69 2.97 17.97
N LEU A 22 35.23 3.40 19.13
CA LEU A 22 34.54 4.37 19.99
C LEU A 22 34.35 5.72 19.32
N PHE A 23 35.35 6.21 18.57
CA PHE A 23 35.22 7.43 17.78
C PHE A 23 34.12 7.30 16.72
N PHE A 24 34.07 6.18 15.99
CA PHE A 24 33.05 5.91 14.98
C PHE A 24 31.64 5.75 15.57
N VAL A 25 31.50 5.16 16.76
CA VAL A 25 30.22 5.08 17.47
C VAL A 25 29.76 6.48 17.92
N LYS A 26 30.68 7.32 18.39
CA LYS A 26 30.36 8.70 18.82
C LYS A 26 29.96 9.60 17.65
N THR A 27 30.58 9.46 16.49
CA THR A 27 30.18 10.21 15.28
C THR A 27 28.80 9.78 14.76
N ASN A 28 28.37 8.53 14.99
CA ASN A 28 27.03 8.08 14.59
C ASN A 28 25.93 8.52 15.56
N SER A 29 26.21 8.68 16.85
CA SER A 29 25.23 9.21 17.82
C SER A 29 24.91 10.71 17.63
N ASP A 30 25.78 11.44 16.93
CA ASP A 30 25.57 12.87 16.65
C ASP A 30 24.77 13.15 15.35
N ILE A 31 24.37 12.11 14.60
CA ILE A 31 23.66 12.23 13.31
C ILE A 31 22.12 12.16 13.45
N GLU A 32 21.55 11.78 14.59
CA GLU A 32 20.08 11.84 14.81
C GLU A 32 19.54 13.25 15.15
N ASN A 33 20.41 14.29 15.21
CA ASN A 33 20.00 15.66 15.52
C ASN A 33 20.21 16.64 14.36
N VAL A 34 19.95 16.22 13.11
CA VAL A 34 19.81 17.18 12.01
C VAL A 34 18.51 17.95 12.17
N LYS A 35 18.66 19.18 12.68
CA LYS A 35 17.72 20.31 12.59
C LYS A 35 16.92 20.27 11.28
N MET A 36 15.60 20.10 11.36
CA MET A 36 14.71 20.70 10.38
C MET A 36 14.63 22.19 10.69
N SER A 37 15.23 22.99 9.83
CA SER A 37 15.14 24.44 9.81
C SER A 37 13.68 24.88 9.86
N GLU A 38 13.38 25.73 10.83
CA GLU A 38 12.31 26.71 10.74
C GLU A 38 12.35 27.39 9.37
N ASN A 39 11.22 27.39 8.66
CA ASN A 39 10.69 28.53 7.91
C ASN A 39 9.56 28.10 6.96
N LYS A 40 8.31 28.24 7.42
CA LYS A 40 7.27 28.87 6.58
C LYS A 40 6.11 29.42 7.42
N LYS A 41 6.13 30.74 7.57
CA LYS A 41 5.06 31.68 7.94
C LYS A 41 4.26 31.38 9.21
N LEU A 42 4.64 32.08 10.27
CA LEU A 42 3.72 32.57 11.30
C LEU A 42 2.68 33.47 10.60
N SER A 43 1.54 32.90 10.23
CA SER A 43 0.33 33.66 9.92
C SER A 43 -0.39 33.87 11.24
N THR A 44 -0.35 35.09 11.76
CA THR A 44 -1.16 35.52 12.89
C THR A 44 -2.62 35.50 12.49
N THR A 45 -3.31 34.40 12.77
CA THR A 45 -4.78 34.37 12.84
C THR A 45 -5.15 33.34 13.90
N ALA A 46 -5.82 33.83 14.95
CA ALA A 46 -6.17 33.11 16.16
C ALA A 46 -6.84 31.76 15.88
N TRP A 47 -6.20 30.64 16.24
CA TRP A 47 -6.84 29.31 16.20
C TRP A 47 -6.99 28.76 17.62
N SER A 48 -8.25 28.46 17.93
CA SER A 48 -8.82 27.94 19.17
C SER A 48 -8.05 26.73 19.75
N PRO A 49 -8.18 26.44 21.07
CA PRO A 49 -7.55 25.28 21.66
C PRO A 49 -8.35 24.02 21.29
N SER A 50 -7.99 23.37 20.19
CA SER A 50 -8.52 22.05 19.85
C SER A 50 -7.82 20.99 20.69
N LEU A 51 -8.21 20.88 21.96
CA LEU A 51 -7.89 19.77 22.85
C LEU A 51 -8.68 18.53 22.41
N SER A 52 -8.11 17.78 21.47
CA SER A 52 -8.46 16.38 21.23
C SER A 52 -7.23 15.65 20.70
N LEU A 53 -6.37 15.15 21.59
CA LEU A 53 -5.13 14.49 21.19
C LEU A 53 -5.37 12.98 21.02
N GLY A 54 -5.45 12.58 19.75
CA GLY A 54 -5.44 11.20 19.30
C GLY A 54 -4.40 11.03 18.19
N TRP A 55 -4.74 10.28 17.15
CA TRP A 55 -3.91 10.19 15.95
C TRP A 55 -3.79 11.54 15.24
N SER A 56 -2.59 11.88 14.77
CA SER A 56 -2.39 13.00 13.84
C SER A 56 -3.08 12.76 12.51
N SER A 57 -3.21 13.81 11.71
CA SER A 57 -3.47 13.66 10.27
C SER A 57 -2.43 12.75 9.64
N TRP A 58 -2.84 12.02 8.61
CA TRP A 58 -1.94 11.24 7.78
C TRP A 58 -1.00 12.18 6.99
N SER A 59 0.24 11.74 6.77
CA SER A 59 1.19 12.36 5.85
C SER A 59 0.69 12.32 4.42
N GLU A 60 1.39 12.92 3.46
CA GLU A 60 1.21 12.54 2.07
C GLU A 60 1.65 11.10 1.82
N TRP A 61 1.12 10.49 0.76
CA TRP A 61 1.60 9.17 0.32
C TRP A 61 3.03 9.28 -0.19
N SER A 62 3.85 8.27 0.12
CA SER A 62 5.19 8.15 -0.45
C SER A 62 5.15 8.11 -1.98
N GLU A 63 6.25 8.44 -2.65
CA GLU A 63 6.36 8.25 -4.10
C GLU A 63 6.18 6.77 -4.48
N CYS A 64 5.56 6.52 -5.64
CA CYS A 64 5.37 5.15 -6.13
C CYS A 64 6.69 4.68 -6.73
N PRO A 65 7.22 3.52 -6.30
CA PRO A 65 8.40 2.95 -6.92
C PRO A 65 8.22 2.81 -8.45
N PRO A 66 9.28 2.97 -9.26
CA PRO A 66 9.20 2.82 -10.70
C PRO A 66 8.83 1.38 -11.09
N GLN A 67 8.00 1.24 -12.12
CA GLN A 67 7.57 -0.05 -12.68
C GLN A 67 8.64 -0.61 -13.61
N ILE A 68 9.29 -1.72 -13.25
CA ILE A 68 10.39 -2.29 -14.05
C ILE A 68 9.88 -3.05 -15.30
N LYS A 69 8.61 -3.45 -15.36
CA LYS A 69 8.00 -4.07 -16.57
C LYS A 69 6.51 -3.71 -16.65
N LYS A 70 6.02 -3.45 -17.87
CA LYS A 70 4.62 -3.08 -18.16
C LYS A 70 3.70 -4.27 -18.49
N ASN A 71 4.24 -5.48 -18.61
CA ASN A 71 3.49 -6.61 -19.16
C ASN A 71 3.19 -7.65 -18.07
N CYS A 72 1.91 -7.93 -17.85
CA CYS A 72 1.38 -8.80 -16.77
C CYS A 72 1.82 -10.28 -16.86
N ASN A 73 2.54 -10.67 -17.91
CA ASN A 73 2.80 -12.07 -18.29
C ASN A 73 3.65 -12.88 -17.28
N ASN A 74 4.11 -12.27 -16.19
CA ASN A 74 5.14 -12.84 -15.30
C ASN A 74 4.76 -12.86 -13.82
N ASN A 75 3.46 -12.76 -13.45
CA ASN A 75 3.00 -12.70 -12.05
C ASN A 75 3.80 -11.68 -11.22
N GLN A 76 3.98 -10.47 -11.73
CA GLN A 76 4.85 -9.49 -11.08
C GLN A 76 4.17 -8.84 -9.86
N PRO A 77 4.95 -8.48 -8.82
CA PRO A 77 4.41 -7.75 -7.70
C PRO A 77 4.00 -6.34 -8.10
N PHE A 78 2.85 -5.89 -7.60
CA PHE A 78 2.46 -4.49 -7.66
C PHE A 78 3.31 -3.65 -6.71
N ASN A 79 3.63 -2.43 -7.12
CA ASN A 79 4.34 -1.48 -6.27
C ASN A 79 3.42 -0.92 -5.19
N ILE A 80 4.00 -0.69 -4.02
CA ILE A 80 3.31 -0.24 -2.82
C ILE A 80 3.83 1.14 -2.42
N GLN A 81 2.92 2.00 -2.01
CA GLN A 81 3.21 3.25 -1.30
C GLN A 81 2.80 3.10 0.16
N TYR A 82 3.41 3.93 1.00
CA TYR A 82 3.07 4.01 2.42
C TYR A 82 2.65 5.43 2.81
N GLN A 83 1.91 5.51 3.90
CA GLN A 83 1.54 6.76 4.55
C GLN A 83 1.73 6.59 6.06
N LEU A 84 2.15 7.66 6.73
CA LEU A 84 2.46 7.64 8.16
C LEU A 84 1.60 8.64 8.91
N ARG A 85 1.34 8.36 10.18
CA ARG A 85 0.77 9.30 11.13
C ARG A 85 1.41 9.09 12.49
N ARG A 86 1.41 10.12 13.32
CA ARG A 86 1.95 10.06 14.69
C ARG A 86 0.80 9.95 15.68
N CYS A 87 1.07 9.29 16.78
CA CYS A 87 0.20 9.35 17.94
C CYS A 87 0.61 10.59 18.76
N LEU A 88 -0.34 11.49 19.02
CA LEU A 88 -0.04 12.78 19.67
C LEU A 88 -0.25 12.76 21.19
N ASP A 89 -0.85 11.69 21.73
CA ASP A 89 -1.09 11.49 23.16
C ASP A 89 -1.30 9.99 23.46
N ASN A 90 -1.34 9.59 24.73
CA ASN A 90 -1.54 8.19 25.14
C ASN A 90 -2.93 7.61 24.81
N HIS A 91 -3.88 8.42 24.31
CA HIS A 91 -5.25 8.01 23.98
C HIS A 91 -5.45 7.49 22.53
N CYS A 92 -4.39 7.14 21.81
CA CYS A 92 -4.52 6.56 20.46
C CYS A 92 -5.07 5.12 20.52
N SER A 93 -6.38 4.97 20.36
CA SER A 93 -7.04 3.67 20.26
C SER A 93 -7.38 3.34 18.81
N GLY A 94 -7.08 2.10 18.40
CA GLY A 94 -7.45 1.57 17.09
C GLY A 94 -6.58 2.04 15.92
N GLY A 95 -6.27 1.10 15.04
CA GLY A 95 -5.48 1.33 13.81
C GLY A 95 -3.98 1.43 14.03
N SER A 96 -3.24 1.48 12.92
CA SER A 96 -1.78 1.47 12.89
C SER A 96 -1.20 2.86 12.60
N PRO A 97 0.06 3.15 12.99
CA PRO A 97 0.75 4.40 12.63
C PRO A 97 1.16 4.46 11.15
N SER A 98 1.16 3.32 10.47
CA SER A 98 1.44 3.21 9.04
C SER A 98 0.28 2.51 8.32
N ARG A 99 0.05 2.91 7.07
CA ARG A 99 -0.82 2.17 6.14
C ARG A 99 -0.19 2.09 4.77
N TYR A 100 -0.61 1.09 4.01
CA TYR A 100 -0.01 0.73 2.72
C TYR A 100 -1.09 0.61 1.66
N ARG A 101 -0.79 1.04 0.43
CA ARG A 101 -1.68 0.89 -0.71
C ARG A 101 -0.93 0.48 -1.96
N LEU A 102 -1.62 -0.19 -2.87
CA LEU A 102 -1.10 -0.51 -4.20
C LEU A 102 -1.15 0.75 -5.08
N CYS A 103 0.00 1.19 -5.57
CA CYS A 103 0.09 2.36 -6.45
C CYS A 103 0.15 2.00 -7.93
N SER A 104 0.44 0.74 -8.25
CA SER A 104 0.53 0.25 -9.63
C SER A 104 -0.47 -0.88 -9.93
N PHE A 105 -1.61 -0.88 -9.24
CA PHE A 105 -2.64 -1.91 -9.43
C PHE A 105 -3.24 -1.85 -10.84
N ASN A 106 -3.37 -3.02 -11.47
CA ASN A 106 -4.03 -3.19 -12.77
C ASN A 106 -4.92 -4.44 -12.72
N GLU A 107 -6.22 -4.27 -12.97
CA GLU A 107 -7.22 -5.34 -12.92
C GLU A 107 -6.94 -6.46 -13.94
N ASN A 108 -6.40 -6.10 -15.11
CA ASN A 108 -6.08 -7.07 -16.16
C ASN A 108 -4.98 -8.05 -15.71
N CYS A 109 -4.04 -7.61 -14.87
CA CYS A 109 -3.01 -8.48 -14.32
C CYS A 109 -3.55 -9.45 -13.25
N PHE A 110 -4.70 -9.14 -12.66
CA PHE A 110 -5.33 -9.99 -11.66
C PHE A 110 -6.17 -11.10 -12.30
N SER A 111 -6.88 -10.77 -13.39
CA SER A 111 -7.72 -11.73 -14.12
C SER A 111 -6.93 -12.73 -14.97
N SER A 112 -5.67 -12.44 -15.29
CA SER A 112 -4.84 -13.27 -16.18
C SER A 112 -4.16 -14.47 -15.51
N SER A 113 -4.17 -14.56 -14.18
CA SER A 113 -3.41 -15.58 -13.44
C SER A 113 -4.28 -16.78 -13.05
N ASN A 114 -4.29 -17.82 -13.89
CA ASN A 114 -5.09 -19.04 -13.65
C ASN A 114 -4.65 -19.89 -12.43
N SER A 115 -3.57 -19.51 -11.71
CA SER A 115 -3.14 -20.19 -10.49
C SER A 115 -2.34 -19.28 -9.54
N LEU A 116 -3.03 -18.36 -8.86
CA LEU A 116 -2.39 -17.57 -7.78
C LEU A 116 -2.08 -18.45 -6.55
N PRO A 117 -0.94 -18.22 -5.87
CA PRO A 117 -0.60 -18.95 -4.68
C PRO A 117 -1.54 -18.62 -3.52
N LYS A 118 -1.90 -19.63 -2.73
CA LYS A 118 -2.71 -19.44 -1.50
C LYS A 118 -1.89 -18.86 -0.35
N THR A 119 -0.56 -18.96 -0.42
CA THR A 119 0.36 -18.54 0.64
C THR A 119 1.46 -17.70 0.05
N CYS A 120 1.99 -16.77 0.85
CA CYS A 120 3.13 -15.95 0.45
C CYS A 120 4.47 -16.59 0.79
N LYS A 121 4.49 -17.88 1.13
CA LYS A 121 5.73 -18.65 1.31
C LYS A 121 6.14 -19.28 0.00
N ILE A 122 7.43 -19.22 -0.31
CA ILE A 122 8.01 -19.90 -1.47
C ILE A 122 8.17 -21.37 -1.09
N SER A 123 7.46 -22.27 -1.78
CA SER A 123 7.69 -23.72 -1.67
C SER A 123 8.75 -24.14 -2.68
N SER A 124 9.77 -24.87 -2.23
CA SER A 124 10.89 -25.37 -3.03
C SER A 124 10.51 -26.29 -4.21
N THR A 125 9.24 -26.68 -4.32
CA THR A 125 8.71 -27.58 -5.35
C THR A 125 8.24 -26.90 -6.64
N ASN A 126 8.16 -25.56 -6.69
CA ASN A 126 7.67 -24.80 -7.86
C ASN A 126 8.79 -23.97 -8.54
N LEU A 127 9.98 -24.54 -8.71
CA LEU A 127 11.13 -23.89 -9.36
C LEU A 127 11.14 -24.07 -10.90
N THR A 128 9.99 -24.08 -11.57
CA THR A 128 9.93 -24.20 -13.04
C THR A 128 9.60 -22.89 -13.77
N GLN A 129 9.61 -21.74 -13.09
CA GLN A 129 9.53 -20.44 -13.78
C GLN A 129 10.82 -19.62 -13.59
N PRO A 130 11.50 -19.20 -14.68
CA PRO A 130 12.80 -18.52 -14.61
C PRO A 130 12.65 -17.02 -14.29
N LEU A 131 11.85 -16.67 -13.26
CA LEU A 131 11.39 -15.28 -13.07
C LEU A 131 11.48 -14.75 -11.64
N ILE A 132 12.29 -15.37 -10.78
CA ILE A 132 12.64 -14.75 -9.50
C ILE A 132 14.16 -14.66 -9.47
N GLN A 133 14.67 -13.46 -9.68
CA GLN A 133 16.10 -13.18 -9.60
C GLN A 133 16.60 -13.60 -8.22
N GLN A 134 17.70 -14.36 -8.17
CA GLN A 134 18.28 -14.97 -6.97
C GLN A 134 18.50 -14.00 -5.79
N SER A 135 18.47 -12.68 -6.03
CA SER A 135 18.62 -11.64 -5.02
C SER A 135 17.39 -11.43 -4.11
N PHE A 136 16.19 -11.92 -4.45
CA PHE A 136 14.99 -11.82 -3.60
C PHE A 136 14.75 -13.04 -2.69
N PHE A 137 15.53 -14.10 -2.85
CA PHE A 137 15.34 -15.38 -2.15
C PHE A 137 15.80 -15.38 -0.68
N GLN A 138 16.35 -14.28 -0.17
CA GLN A 138 16.90 -14.29 1.19
C GLN A 138 15.85 -14.51 2.30
N ASN A 139 14.55 -14.42 2.00
CA ASN A 139 13.51 -14.45 3.04
C ASN A 139 12.45 -15.56 2.92
N ASN A 140 12.55 -16.56 2.03
CA ASN A 140 11.53 -17.63 1.86
C ASN A 140 10.08 -17.13 1.60
N PHE A 141 9.88 -15.84 1.33
CA PHE A 141 8.57 -15.23 1.09
C PHE A 141 8.52 -14.58 -0.30
N LEU A 142 7.33 -14.58 -0.90
CA LEU A 142 7.04 -13.81 -2.09
C LEU A 142 7.15 -12.31 -1.80
N PRO A 143 7.58 -11.48 -2.78
CA PRO A 143 7.69 -10.05 -2.59
C PRO A 143 6.36 -9.39 -2.21
N ASN A 144 6.44 -8.27 -1.48
CA ASN A 144 5.26 -7.46 -1.20
C ASN A 144 4.61 -7.00 -2.51
N GLY A 145 3.28 -7.05 -2.57
CA GLY A 145 2.49 -6.71 -3.76
C GLY A 145 2.31 -7.86 -4.74
N PHE A 146 2.94 -9.02 -4.52
CA PHE A 146 2.72 -10.22 -5.34
C PHE A 146 1.27 -10.70 -5.21
N PRO A 147 0.52 -10.93 -6.29
CA PRO A 147 -0.87 -11.36 -6.21
C PRO A 147 -1.00 -12.76 -5.58
N CYS A 148 -1.99 -12.95 -4.72
CA CYS A 148 -2.24 -14.21 -4.04
C CYS A 148 -3.75 -14.44 -3.92
N GLN A 149 -4.19 -15.67 -3.64
CA GLN A 149 -5.60 -16.02 -3.57
C GLN A 149 -6.04 -16.28 -2.12
N LEU A 150 -7.06 -15.55 -1.66
CA LEU A 150 -7.83 -15.89 -0.46
C LEU A 150 -9.19 -16.49 -0.86
N PRO A 151 -9.73 -17.48 -0.12
CA PRO A 151 -11.02 -18.09 -0.46
C PRO A 151 -12.21 -17.11 -0.43
N SER A 152 -12.18 -16.14 0.49
CA SER A 152 -13.31 -15.22 0.73
C SER A 152 -13.14 -13.84 0.06
N PHE A 153 -12.04 -13.62 -0.66
CA PHE A 153 -11.73 -12.32 -1.26
C PHE A 153 -11.30 -12.48 -2.72
N THR A 154 -11.83 -11.60 -3.57
CA THR A 154 -11.52 -11.58 -5.00
C THR A 154 -10.25 -10.82 -5.33
N LYS A 155 -9.74 -9.97 -4.42
CA LYS A 155 -8.57 -9.11 -4.62
C LYS A 155 -7.65 -9.26 -3.40
N SER A 156 -6.47 -9.87 -3.57
CA SER A 156 -5.49 -10.06 -2.50
C SER A 156 -4.04 -10.08 -2.98
N VAL A 157 -3.13 -9.62 -2.13
CA VAL A 157 -1.68 -9.53 -2.38
C VAL A 157 -0.86 -9.94 -1.17
N CYS A 158 0.37 -10.36 -1.40
CA CYS A 158 1.35 -10.62 -0.37
C CYS A 158 1.82 -9.33 0.27
N PHE A 159 1.80 -9.27 1.59
CA PHE A 159 2.36 -8.18 2.35
C PHE A 159 2.95 -8.72 3.65
N GLN A 160 4.23 -8.47 3.88
CA GLN A 160 4.98 -8.92 5.06
C GLN A 160 4.87 -10.44 5.30
N GLY A 161 4.85 -11.24 4.22
CA GLY A 161 4.79 -12.70 4.29
C GLY A 161 3.39 -13.30 4.44
N TYR A 162 2.34 -12.48 4.48
CA TYR A 162 0.95 -12.91 4.57
C TYR A 162 0.15 -12.49 3.34
N CYS A 163 -0.80 -13.33 2.91
CA CYS A 163 -1.74 -12.96 1.86
C CYS A 163 -2.84 -12.11 2.48
N GLN A 164 -2.96 -10.86 2.04
CA GLN A 164 -3.86 -9.86 2.60
C GLN A 164 -4.87 -9.40 1.53
N PRO A 165 -6.16 -9.22 1.86
CA PRO A 165 -7.10 -8.60 0.96
C PRO A 165 -6.79 -7.11 0.80
N PHE A 166 -7.32 -6.49 -0.25
CA PHE A 166 -7.34 -5.03 -0.37
C PHE A 166 -8.67 -4.57 -0.97
N GLY A 167 -9.12 -3.38 -0.56
CA GLY A 167 -10.38 -2.81 -0.98
C GLY A 167 -10.31 -2.12 -2.35
N CYS A 168 -11.45 -1.60 -2.81
CA CYS A 168 -11.51 -0.74 -4.00
C CYS A 168 -10.67 0.55 -3.85
N ASP A 169 -10.36 0.94 -2.61
CA ASP A 169 -9.48 2.05 -2.23
C ASP A 169 -7.99 1.71 -2.40
N LYS A 170 -7.68 0.47 -2.80
CA LYS A 170 -6.34 -0.09 -3.02
C LYS A 170 -5.50 -0.19 -1.74
N ILE A 171 -6.10 0.03 -0.56
CA ILE A 171 -5.42 -0.07 0.74
C ILE A 171 -5.33 -1.54 1.14
N ILE A 172 -4.11 -1.99 1.48
CA ILE A 172 -3.86 -3.35 1.93
C ILE A 172 -4.50 -3.55 3.30
N GLY A 173 -5.28 -4.63 3.45
CA GLY A 173 -6.09 -4.92 4.62
C GLY A 173 -7.45 -4.21 4.64
N SER A 174 -7.73 -3.32 3.69
CA SER A 174 -9.04 -2.67 3.58
C SER A 174 -10.10 -3.64 3.06
N LEU A 175 -11.30 -3.56 3.63
CA LEU A 175 -12.47 -4.32 3.20
C LEU A 175 -13.49 -3.44 2.47
N THR A 176 -13.14 -2.19 2.15
CA THR A 176 -13.99 -1.26 1.43
C THR A 176 -14.33 -1.82 0.06
N LYS A 177 -15.63 -1.90 -0.24
CA LYS A 177 -16.16 -2.35 -1.53
C LYS A 177 -16.76 -1.19 -2.29
N GLU A 178 -16.89 -1.37 -3.59
CA GLU A 178 -17.73 -0.50 -4.40
C GLU A 178 -19.19 -0.70 -4.01
N ASP A 179 -19.95 0.39 -4.04
CA ASP A 179 -21.40 0.32 -3.95
C ASP A 179 -22.02 -0.14 -5.29
N GLN A 180 -23.34 -0.27 -5.32
CA GLN A 180 -24.09 -0.64 -6.52
C GLN A 180 -23.90 0.35 -7.71
N CYS A 181 -23.38 1.55 -7.44
CA CYS A 181 -23.11 2.57 -8.44
C CYS A 181 -21.67 2.50 -8.97
N GLY A 182 -20.83 1.56 -8.48
CA GLY A 182 -19.41 1.48 -8.80
C GLY A 182 -18.55 2.52 -8.06
N VAL A 183 -19.09 3.17 -7.02
CA VAL A 183 -18.34 4.14 -6.21
C VAL A 183 -17.72 3.42 -5.01
N CYS A 184 -16.40 3.51 -4.89
CA CYS A 184 -15.68 2.90 -3.77
C CYS A 184 -16.08 3.54 -2.43
N GLY A 185 -16.62 2.73 -1.51
CA GLY A 185 -17.12 3.21 -0.22
C GLY A 185 -18.36 4.11 -0.34
N GLY A 186 -19.03 4.09 -1.49
CA GLY A 186 -20.25 4.86 -1.71
C GLY A 186 -21.44 4.32 -0.91
N ASN A 187 -22.51 5.12 -0.86
CA ASN A 187 -23.75 4.81 -0.15
C ASN A 187 -24.92 4.49 -1.12
N GLY A 188 -24.65 4.34 -2.42
CA GLY A 188 -25.66 4.06 -3.43
C GLY A 188 -26.47 5.26 -3.90
N SER A 189 -26.16 6.50 -3.48
CA SER A 189 -26.93 7.69 -3.86
C SER A 189 -26.41 8.40 -5.12
N SER A 190 -25.26 8.00 -5.65
CA SER A 190 -24.64 8.64 -6.84
C SER A 190 -25.28 8.17 -8.16
N CYS A 191 -25.78 6.95 -8.20
CA CYS A 191 -26.58 6.41 -9.30
C CYS A 191 -28.06 6.59 -8.99
N PHE A 192 -28.61 7.78 -9.25
CA PHE A 192 -30.05 7.97 -9.24
C PHE A 192 -30.69 7.19 -10.39
N ASN A 193 -31.41 6.12 -10.04
CA ASN A 193 -32.20 5.23 -10.91
C ASN A 193 -33.48 5.90 -11.44
N ASN A 194 -33.35 7.04 -12.10
CA ASN A 194 -34.41 7.57 -12.97
C ASN A 194 -33.89 7.73 -14.40
N LEU A 195 -32.93 6.92 -14.84
CA LEU A 195 -32.53 6.92 -16.25
C LEU A 195 -33.67 6.44 -17.13
N PHE A 196 -34.54 5.55 -16.64
CA PHE A 196 -35.59 4.97 -17.46
C PHE A 196 -36.96 5.05 -16.77
N LYS A 197 -37.98 5.47 -17.52
CA LYS A 197 -39.39 5.43 -17.11
C LYS A 197 -40.21 4.73 -18.20
N TRP A 198 -41.15 3.89 -17.79
CA TRP A 198 -42.13 3.31 -18.70
C TRP A 198 -43.09 4.40 -19.19
N LYS A 199 -43.29 4.46 -20.51
CA LYS A 199 -44.31 5.34 -21.10
C LYS A 199 -45.68 4.72 -20.86
N GLU A 200 -46.64 5.49 -20.35
CA GLU A 200 -48.02 5.02 -20.19
C GLU A 200 -48.60 4.64 -21.57
N ARG A 201 -49.12 3.41 -21.69
CA ARG A 201 -49.67 2.84 -22.94
C ARG A 201 -50.78 3.74 -23.50
N LYS A 202 -50.68 4.11 -24.78
CA LYS A 202 -51.85 4.45 -25.60
C LYS A 202 -52.28 3.17 -26.32
N GLU A 203 -53.58 2.89 -26.32
CA GLU A 203 -54.16 1.54 -26.41
C GLU A 203 -54.11 0.85 -27.80
N GLU A 204 -53.26 1.26 -28.75
CA GLU A 204 -53.35 0.76 -30.14
C GLU A 204 -52.08 0.21 -30.82
N GLU A 205 -50.88 0.21 -30.22
CA GLU A 205 -49.73 -0.52 -30.79
C GLU A 205 -48.89 -1.18 -29.69
N GLY A 206 -48.88 -2.52 -29.66
CA GLY A 206 -48.35 -3.35 -28.57
C GLY A 206 -46.85 -3.60 -28.62
N GLU A 207 -46.03 -2.58 -28.34
CA GLU A 207 -44.61 -2.74 -28.01
C GLU A 207 -44.29 -2.08 -26.65
N ASP A 208 -43.43 -2.72 -25.86
CA ASP A 208 -42.96 -2.20 -24.58
C ASP A 208 -41.94 -1.08 -24.82
N ILE A 209 -42.25 0.14 -24.36
CA ILE A 209 -41.40 1.33 -24.59
C ILE A 209 -40.76 1.80 -23.27
N LEU A 210 -39.43 1.73 -23.21
CA LEU A 210 -38.60 2.29 -22.15
C LEU A 210 -38.09 3.68 -22.58
N VAL A 211 -38.39 4.72 -21.79
CA VAL A 211 -37.93 6.08 -22.08
C VAL A 211 -36.70 6.39 -21.26
N ASN A 212 -35.58 6.73 -21.92
CA ASN A 212 -34.44 7.33 -21.24
C ASN A 212 -34.82 8.75 -20.78
N VAL A 213 -35.03 8.98 -19.49
CA VAL A 213 -35.47 10.25 -18.90
C VAL A 213 -34.41 11.36 -19.06
N LYS A 214 -33.12 11.01 -19.13
CA LYS A 214 -32.05 12.01 -19.30
C LYS A 214 -31.95 12.52 -20.73
N GLU A 215 -32.17 11.66 -21.71
CA GLU A 215 -32.02 11.98 -23.13
C GLU A 215 -33.37 12.21 -23.82
N ASN A 216 -34.47 11.90 -23.12
CA ASN A 216 -35.82 11.83 -23.65
C ASN A 216 -35.92 10.95 -24.90
N VAL A 217 -35.18 9.82 -24.90
CA VAL A 217 -35.09 8.87 -26.02
C VAL A 217 -35.98 7.67 -25.74
N GLU A 218 -36.86 7.35 -26.68
CA GLU A 218 -37.72 6.16 -26.63
C GLU A 218 -36.96 4.95 -27.16
N ILE A 219 -36.80 3.94 -26.33
CA ILE A 219 -36.21 2.65 -26.68
C ILE A 219 -37.35 1.65 -26.76
N LYS A 220 -37.60 1.14 -27.96
CA LYS A 220 -38.46 -0.02 -28.18
C LYS A 220 -37.71 -1.26 -27.75
N VAL A 221 -38.30 -2.07 -26.87
CA VAL A 221 -37.69 -3.28 -26.31
C VAL A 221 -38.38 -4.52 -26.83
#